data_AF-A0AAY5K904-F1
#
_entry.id   AF-A0AAY5K904-F1
#
_cell.length_a   1.000
_cell.length_b   1.000
_cell.length_c   1.000
_cell.angle_alpha   90.00
_cell.angle_beta   90.00
_cell.angle_gamma   90.00
#
_symmetry.space_group_name_H-M   'P 1'
#
loop_
_entity.id
_entity.type
_entity.pdbx_description
1 polymer ?
#
loop_
_entity_poly.entity_id
_entity_poly.type
_entity_poly.pdbx_seq_one_letter_code
_entity_poly.pdbx_strand_id
1 'polypeptide(L)' 'MNVGVAHSEVNPNTRVMNSRGIWLAYLLLVTVLHVVLLSIPVLTVPLVWTLTNVIHNLVYSCQFLHQI' A
#
# COMPACT_ATOMS: atom_id res chain seq x y z
N MET A 1 -25.54 10.99 -31.82
CA MET A 1 -24.21 10.58 -31.32
C MET A 1 -24.41 9.68 -30.10
N ASN A 2 -24.48 8.36 -30.33
CA ASN A 2 -24.48 7.38 -29.24
C ASN A 2 -23.04 7.23 -28.77
N VAL A 3 -22.62 8.07 -27.83
CA VAL A 3 -21.33 7.94 -27.16
C VAL A 3 -21.30 6.57 -26.50
N GLY A 4 -20.67 5.62 -27.18
CA GLY A 4 -20.37 4.31 -26.62
C GLY A 4 -19.61 4.56 -25.34
N VAL A 5 -20.27 4.30 -24.22
CA VAL A 5 -19.65 4.25 -22.91
C VAL A 5 -18.48 3.30 -23.08
N ALA A 6 -17.27 3.84 -23.07
CA ALA A 6 -16.11 3.03 -22.79
C ALA A 6 -16.39 2.47 -21.39
N HIS A 7 -16.87 1.24 -21.34
CA HIS A 7 -16.82 0.43 -20.14
C HIS A 7 -15.32 0.27 -19.88
N SER A 8 -14.73 1.28 -19.25
CA SER A 8 -13.44 1.18 -18.60
C SER A 8 -13.69 0.11 -17.56
N GLU A 9 -13.37 -1.13 -17.91
CA GLU A 9 -13.44 -2.26 -17.01
C GLU A 9 -12.68 -1.82 -15.78
N VAL A 10 -13.42 -1.47 -14.73
CA VAL A 10 -12.85 -0.94 -13.49
C VAL A 10 -11.89 -2.01 -13.05
N ASN A 11 -10.59 -1.71 -13.16
CA ASN A 11 -9.52 -2.65 -12.88
C ASN A 11 -9.90 -3.39 -11.60
N PRO A 12 -10.13 -4.71 -11.63
CA PRO A 12 -10.72 -5.44 -10.51
C PRO A 12 -9.91 -5.20 -9.22
N ASN A 13 -8.61 -4.92 -9.34
CA ASN A 13 -7.75 -4.48 -8.24
C ASN A 13 -8.21 -3.23 -7.51
N THR A 14 -8.82 -2.24 -8.19
CA THR A 14 -9.42 -1.07 -7.53
C THR A 14 -10.59 -1.46 -6.63
N ARG A 15 -11.33 -2.53 -6.94
CA ARG A 15 -12.40 -3.02 -6.04
C ARG A 15 -11.83 -3.72 -4.81
N VAL A 16 -10.71 -4.43 -4.95
CA VAL A 16 -10.05 -5.11 -3.83
C VAL A 16 -9.33 -4.09 -2.94
N MET A 17 -8.56 -3.17 -3.53
CA MET A 17 -7.76 -2.16 -2.83
C MET A 17 -8.60 -1.02 -2.23
N ASN A 18 -9.82 -0.79 -2.73
CA ASN A 18 -10.80 0.16 -2.16
C ASN A 18 -11.72 -0.48 -1.10
N SER A 19 -11.46 -1.73 -0.70
CA SER A 19 -12.22 -2.37 0.37
C SER A 19 -11.76 -1.86 1.74
N ARG A 20 -12.73 -1.46 2.58
CA ARG A 20 -12.48 -0.95 3.94
C ARG A 20 -11.64 -1.91 4.81
N GLY A 21 -11.79 -3.23 4.59
CA GLY A 21 -11.02 -4.26 5.32
C GLY A 21 -9.53 -4.27 4.98
N ILE A 22 -9.17 -3.94 3.74
CA ILE A 22 -7.76 -3.84 3.31
C ILE A 22 -7.09 -2.61 3.92
N TRP A 23 -7.84 -1.52 4.11
CA TRP A 23 -7.33 -0.33 4.77
C TRP A 23 -6.97 -0.59 6.25
N LEU A 24 -7.81 -1.36 6.95
CA LEU A 24 -7.57 -1.78 8.33
C LEU A 24 -6.38 -2.74 8.45
N ALA A 25 -6.31 -3.75 7.59
CA ALA A 25 -5.18 -4.69 7.56
C ALA A 25 -3.88 -3.98 7.18
N TYR A 26 -3.94 -3.02 6.25
CA TYR A 26 -2.81 -2.21 5.84
C TYR A 26 -2.28 -1.33 6.99
N LEU A 27 -3.16 -0.61 7.70
CA LEU A 27 -2.76 0.16 8.89
C LEU A 27 -2.14 -0.74 9.97
N LEU A 28 -2.77 -1.88 10.25
CA LEU A 28 -2.27 -2.82 11.26
C LEU A 28 -0.88 -3.34 10.89
N LEU A 29 -0.67 -3.75 9.63
CA LEU A 29 0.62 -4.21 9.14
C LEU A 29 1.72 -3.14 9.25
N VAL A 30 1.40 -1.89 8.88
CA VAL A 30 2.33 -0.76 8.96
C VAL A 30 2.71 -0.44 10.40
N THR A 31 1.74 -0.41 11.32
CA THR A 31 2.00 -0.16 12.74
C THR A 31 2.84 -1.26 13.36
N VAL A 32 2.54 -2.53 13.07
CA VAL A 32 3.33 -3.68 13.57
C VAL A 32 4.76 -3.60 13.05
N LEU A 33 4.95 -3.36 11.75
CA LEU A 33 6.26 -3.18 11.14
C LEU A 33 7.04 -2.06 11.84
N HIS A 34 6.40 -0.90 12.06
CA HIS A 34 7.02 0.26 12.69
C HIS A 34 7.50 -0.03 14.13
N VAL A 35 6.69 -0.72 14.93
CA VAL A 35 7.02 -1.12 16.31
C VAL A 35 8.18 -2.13 16.34
N VAL A 36 8.19 -3.10 15.41
CA VAL A 36 9.29 -4.07 15.30
C VAL A 36 10.61 -3.38 14.95
N LEU A 37 10.60 -2.41 14.03
CA LEU A 37 11.80 -1.64 13.69
C LEU A 37 12.29 -0.77 14.86
N LEU A 38 11.38 -0.15 15.62
CA LEU A 38 11.71 0.62 16.83
C LEU A 38 12.34 -0.26 17.94
N SER A 39 12.08 -1.57 17.93
CA SER A 39 12.69 -2.51 18.88
C SER A 39 14.18 -2.76 18.62
N ILE A 40 14.73 -2.27 17.50
CA ILE A 40 16.15 -2.39 17.17
C ILE A 40 16.90 -1.17 17.74
N PRO A 41 17.77 -1.32 18.75
CA PRO A 41 18.39 -0.19 19.47
C PRO A 41 19.39 0.63 18.63
N VAL A 42 19.59 0.25 17.37
CA VAL A 42 20.51 0.90 16.41
C VAL A 42 19.75 1.86 15.49
N LEU A 43 18.43 1.70 15.34
CA LEU A 43 17.62 2.50 14.43
C LEU A 43 17.03 3.72 15.15
N THR A 44 17.25 4.91 14.58
CA THR A 44 16.67 6.15 15.10
C THR A 44 15.24 6.32 14.58
N VAL A 45 14.39 6.96 15.36
CA VAL A 45 12.99 7.29 15.00
C VAL A 45 12.83 7.84 13.57
N PRO A 46 13.64 8.83 13.10
CA PRO A 46 13.53 9.33 11.73
C PRO A 46 13.94 8.31 10.65
N LEU A 47 14.89 7.40 10.95
CA LEU A 47 15.27 6.32 10.04
C LEU A 47 14.15 5.30 9.90
N VAL A 48 13.53 4.89 11.01
CA VAL A 48 12.42 3.95 11.02
C VAL A 48 11.24 4.50 10.21
N TRP A 49 10.94 5.79 10.34
CA TRP A 49 9.88 6.43 9.56
C TRP A 49 10.21 6.46 8.07
N THR A 50 11.44 6.81 7.70
CA THR A 50 11.90 6.79 6.31
C THR A 50 11.79 5.39 5.70
N LEU A 51 12.23 4.34 6.42
CA LEU A 51 12.13 2.95 5.98
C LEU A 51 10.69 2.49 5.81
N THR A 52 9.81 2.83 6.76
CA THR A 52 8.38 2.51 6.67
C THR A 52 7.75 3.16 5.43
N ASN A 53 8.10 4.41 5.12
CA ASN A 53 7.63 5.13 3.93
C ASN A 53 8.18 4.53 2.62
N VAL A 54 9.46 4.14 2.59
CA VAL A 54 10.07 3.49 1.42
C VAL A 54 9.40 2.14 1.16
N ILE A 55 9.20 1.31 2.19
CA ILE A 55 8.51 0.01 2.07
C ILE A 55 7.07 0.22 1.58
N HIS A 56 6.36 1.21 2.12
CA HIS A 56 5.01 1.54 1.66
C HIS A 56 4.98 1.90 0.16
N ASN A 57 5.87 2.78 -0.29
CA ASN A 57 5.97 3.15 -1.70
C ASN A 57 6.32 1.96 -2.59
N LEU A 58 7.23 1.09 -2.14
CA LEU A 58 7.60 -0.13 -2.86
C LEU A 58 6.43 -1.11 -2.98
N VAL A 59 5.63 -1.28 -1.94
CA VAL A 59 4.41 -2.12 -1.99
C VAL A 59 3.45 -1.57 -3.04
N TYR A 60 3.21 -0.26 -3.06
CA TYR A 60 2.38 0.35 -4.10
C TYR A 60 2.94 0.16 -5.51
N SER A 61 4.26 0.32 -5.69
CA SER A 61 4.92 0.09 -6.98
C SER A 61 4.93 -1.38 -7.40
N CYS A 62 5.11 -2.33 -6.49
CA CYS A 62 5.09 -3.77 -6.77
C CYS A 62 3.68 -4.28 -7.07
N GLN A 63 2.64 -3.78 -6.38
CA GLN A 63 1.25 -4.06 -6.75
C GLN A 63 0.94 -3.58 -8.17
N PHE A 64 1.51 -2.44 -8.57
CA PHE A 64 1.35 -1.89 -9.91
C PHE A 64 2.13 -2.67 -10.97
N LEU A 65 3.37 -3.08 -10.69
CA LEU A 65 4.23 -3.80 -11.64
C LEU A 65 3.80 -5.26 -11.87
N HIS A 66 3.23 -5.94 -10.88
CA HIS A 66 2.73 -7.32 -11.02
C HIS A 66 1.45 -7.41 -11.87
N GLN A 67 0.96 -6.30 -12.44
CA GLN A 67 -0.25 -6.22 -13.25
C GLN A 67 -0.01 -5.80 -14.70
N ILE A 68 1.27 -5.78 -15.13
CA ILE A 68 1.71 -5.60 -16.52
C ILE A 68 2.11 -6.98 -17.06
#